data_AF-A0A9Q3CV51-F1
#
_entry.id   AF-A0A9Q3CV51-F1
#
_cell.length_a   1.000
_cell.length_b   1.000
_cell.length_c   1.000
_cell.angle_alpha   90.00
_cell.angle_beta   90.00
_cell.angle_gamma   90.00
#
_symmetry.space_group_name_H-M   'P 1'
#
loop_
_entity.id
_entity.type
_entity.pdbx_description
1 polymer ?
#
loop_
_entity_poly.entity_id
_entity_poly.type
_entity_poly.pdbx_seq_one_letter_code
_entity_poly.pdbx_strand_id
1 'polypeptide(L)'
;MQFSLEFSGYDRQHIKDSTRISKSTYKLCDQQTVYEMTEERFKAYEELKNSLKNGSFLLIPDWKLPFKLYIGACGEGLGAVLHQTQIINDKPVEGPICFISRQIKPKEARYGASEMECLCLVWALEKLHYYLDEIVLNVIKD
;
A
#
# COMPACT_ATOMS: atom_id res chain seq x y z
N MET A 1 5.35 6.04 -8.34
CA MET A 1 6.16 6.37 -7.15
C MET A 1 5.32 6.74 -5.92
N GLN A 2 4.28 7.56 -6.11
CA GLN A 2 3.38 8.01 -5.04
C GLN A 2 2.67 6.86 -4.30
N PHE A 3 2.09 5.92 -5.07
CA PHE A 3 1.53 4.66 -4.55
C PHE A 3 2.49 3.92 -3.60
N SER A 4 3.73 3.64 -4.01
CA SER A 4 4.67 2.91 -3.16
C SER A 4 5.01 3.63 -1.85
N LEU A 5 4.89 4.96 -1.83
CA LEU A 5 5.09 5.76 -0.63
C LEU A 5 3.85 5.72 0.27
N GLU A 6 2.64 5.75 -0.29
CA GLU A 6 1.38 5.59 0.45
C GLU A 6 1.35 4.25 1.19
N PHE A 7 1.63 3.14 0.50
CA PHE A 7 1.67 1.82 1.15
C PHE A 7 2.78 1.69 2.20
N SER A 8 3.95 2.30 1.96
CA SER A 8 4.99 2.37 2.99
C SER A 8 4.58 3.18 4.23
N GLY A 9 3.59 4.07 4.08
CA GLY A 9 2.98 4.84 5.16
C GLY A 9 2.12 3.97 6.07
N TYR A 10 1.36 3.02 5.54
CA TYR A 10 0.54 2.11 6.36
C TYR A 10 1.40 1.18 7.22
N ASP A 11 2.54 0.74 6.69
CA ASP A 11 3.50 -0.11 7.42
C ASP A 11 4.56 0.68 8.19
N ARG A 12 4.41 2.01 8.31
CA ARG A 12 5.41 2.89 8.92
C ARG A 12 5.83 2.46 10.33
N GLN A 13 4.89 1.92 11.10
CA GLN A 13 5.15 1.44 12.46
C GLN A 13 6.09 0.23 12.52
N HIS A 14 6.20 -0.53 11.42
CA HIS A 14 7.05 -1.70 11.29
C HIS A 14 8.42 -1.37 10.65
N ILE A 15 8.59 -0.13 10.20
CA ILE A 15 9.79 0.34 9.50
C ILE A 15 10.53 1.36 10.38
N LYS A 16 11.72 0.96 10.85
CA LYS A 16 12.60 1.83 11.62
C LYS A 16 13.04 3.04 10.79
N ASP A 17 12.99 4.24 11.39
CA ASP A 17 13.40 5.51 10.78
C ASP A 17 12.70 5.86 9.45
N SER A 18 11.54 5.25 9.19
CA SER A 18 10.73 5.44 7.98
C SER A 18 10.52 6.90 7.59
N THR A 19 10.22 7.78 8.55
CA THR A 19 10.02 9.22 8.32
C THR A 19 11.26 9.95 7.83
N ARG A 20 12.46 9.54 8.29
CA ARG A 20 13.74 10.08 7.83
C ARG A 20 14.01 9.64 6.40
N ILE A 21 13.80 8.35 6.12
CA ILE A 21 14.09 7.72 4.82
C ILE A 21 13.15 8.25 3.74
N SER A 22 11.85 8.33 4.02
CA SER A 22 10.85 8.72 3.03
C SER A 22 10.80 10.22 2.76
N LYS A 23 11.45 11.07 3.58
CA LYS A 23 11.34 12.55 3.50
C LYS A 23 11.76 13.10 2.14
N SER A 24 12.88 12.62 1.58
CA SER A 24 13.36 13.09 0.28
C SER A 24 12.47 12.62 -0.87
N THR A 25 11.84 11.45 -0.72
CA THR A 25 10.95 10.86 -1.71
C THR A 25 9.54 11.46 -1.67
N TYR A 26 9.00 11.78 -0.49
CA TYR A 26 7.70 12.48 -0.37
C TYR A 26 7.73 13.88 -0.98
N LYS A 27 8.89 14.56 -0.99
CA LYS A 27 9.05 15.84 -1.71
C LYS A 27 8.78 15.72 -3.21
N LEU A 28 8.97 14.54 -3.81
CA LEU A 28 8.63 14.31 -5.23
C LEU A 28 7.13 14.23 -5.50
N CYS A 29 6.31 14.10 -4.46
CA CYS A 29 4.85 14.07 -4.58
C CYS A 29 4.24 15.48 -4.55
N ASP A 30 5.05 16.52 -4.27
CA ASP A 30 4.61 17.91 -4.32
C ASP A 30 4.58 18.42 -5.77
N GLN A 31 3.44 18.98 -6.18
CA GLN A 31 3.23 19.53 -7.52
C GLN A 31 4.19 20.68 -7.85
N GLN A 32 4.74 21.37 -6.83
CA GLN A 32 5.69 22.47 -7.01
C GLN A 32 7.14 22.00 -7.18
N THR A 33 7.42 20.71 -6.91
CA THR A 33 8.78 20.17 -6.96
C THR A 33 9.07 19.56 -8.33
N VAL A 34 10.19 19.95 -8.93
CA VAL A 34 10.68 19.30 -10.16
C VAL A 34 10.96 17.82 -9.90
N TYR A 35 10.33 16.96 -10.70
CA TYR A 35 10.54 15.52 -10.63
C TYR A 35 11.94 15.18 -11.16
N GLU A 36 12.90 15.05 -10.25
CA GLU A 36 14.28 14.67 -10.55
C GLU A 36 14.73 13.57 -9.57
N MET A 37 15.15 12.43 -10.12
CA MET A 37 15.67 11.32 -9.34
C MET A 37 17.17 11.48 -9.11
N THR A 38 17.53 12.40 -8.22
CA THR A 38 18.93 12.57 -7.79
C THR A 38 19.46 11.32 -7.09
N GLU A 39 20.78 11.17 -7.02
CA GLU A 39 21.42 10.01 -6.37
C GLU A 39 20.96 9.85 -4.91
N GLU A 40 20.77 10.95 -4.18
CA GLU A 40 20.23 10.97 -2.81
C GLU A 40 18.81 10.40 -2.75
N ARG A 41 17.92 10.84 -3.66
CA ARG A 41 16.52 10.39 -3.73
C ARG A 41 16.44 8.91 -4.14
N PHE A 42 17.30 8.48 -5.04
CA PHE A 42 17.40 7.07 -5.44
C PHE A 42 17.85 6.19 -4.27
N LYS A 43 18.91 6.58 -3.55
CA LYS A 43 19.37 5.87 -2.34
C LYS A 43 18.29 5.78 -1.28
N ALA A 44 17.58 6.88 -1.02
CA ALA A 44 16.48 6.90 -0.07
C ALA A 44 15.32 5.98 -0.49
N TYR A 45 14.99 5.93 -1.78
CA TYR A 45 13.98 5.02 -2.32
C TYR A 45 14.40 3.54 -2.22
N GLU A 46 15.66 3.22 -2.48
CA GLU A 46 16.20 1.87 -2.28
C GLU A 46 16.24 1.47 -0.80
N GLU A 47 16.64 2.38 0.09
CA GLU A 47 16.61 2.17 1.54
C GLU A 47 15.17 1.89 2.01
N LEU A 48 14.18 2.61 1.49
CA LEU A 48 12.77 2.38 1.78
C LEU A 48 12.31 1.00 1.31
N LYS A 49 12.66 0.61 0.07
CA LYS A 49 12.35 -0.73 -0.47
C LYS A 49 12.96 -1.85 0.37
N ASN A 50 14.23 -1.70 0.73
CA ASN A 50 14.93 -2.68 1.56
C ASN A 50 14.34 -2.76 2.96
N SER A 51 13.95 -1.63 3.53
CA SER A 51 13.32 -1.58 4.85
C SER A 51 11.93 -2.19 4.84
N LEU A 52 11.14 -2.02 3.78
CA LEU A 52 9.87 -2.74 3.60
C LEU A 52 10.09 -4.24 3.47
N LYS A 53 11.06 -4.66 2.65
CA LYS A 53 11.37 -6.08 2.45
C LYS A 53 11.81 -6.77 3.75
N ASN A 54 12.57 -6.06 4.59
CA ASN A 54 13.15 -6.63 5.81
C ASN A 54 12.32 -6.37 7.08
N GLY A 55 11.48 -5.33 7.09
CA GLY A 55 10.72 -4.87 8.25
C GLY A 55 9.24 -5.22 8.22
N SER A 56 8.64 -5.46 7.05
CA SER A 56 7.25 -5.89 6.96
C SER A 56 7.13 -7.38 7.28
N PHE A 57 6.81 -7.68 8.53
CA PHE A 57 6.35 -9.02 8.91
C PHE A 57 4.93 -9.21 8.35
N LEU A 58 4.75 -10.21 7.49
CA LEU A 58 3.41 -10.62 7.08
C LEU A 58 2.74 -11.36 8.23
N LEU A 59 1.52 -10.95 8.56
CA LEU A 59 0.67 -11.67 9.51
C LEU A 59 0.07 -12.91 8.84
N ILE A 60 -0.05 -13.99 9.61
CA ILE A 60 -0.84 -15.16 9.20
C ILE A 60 -2.32 -14.78 9.33
N PRO A 61 -3.17 -14.98 8.31
CA PRO A 61 -4.57 -14.59 8.37
C PRO A 61 -5.33 -15.38 9.44
N ASP A 62 -6.11 -14.67 10.26
CA ASP A 62 -7.11 -15.26 11.15
C ASP A 62 -8.52 -15.03 10.58
N TRP A 63 -9.16 -16.10 10.13
CA TRP A 63 -10.48 -16.07 9.50
C TRP A 63 -11.62 -15.62 10.43
N LYS A 64 -11.37 -15.55 11.74
CA LYS A 64 -12.37 -15.10 12.72
C LYS A 64 -12.38 -13.58 12.92
N LEU A 65 -11.37 -12.88 12.39
CA LEU A 65 -11.19 -11.44 12.57
C LEU A 65 -11.47 -10.69 11.25
N PRO A 66 -12.03 -9.47 11.32
CA PRO A 66 -12.31 -8.70 10.12
C PRO A 66 -11.02 -8.28 9.40
N PHE A 67 -11.07 -8.24 8.08
CA PHE A 67 -9.97 -7.72 7.26
C PHE A 67 -10.16 -6.23 6.98
N LYS A 68 -9.03 -5.55 6.76
CA LYS A 68 -8.96 -4.16 6.28
C LYS A 68 -8.30 -4.16 4.91
N LEU A 69 -8.98 -3.62 3.91
CA LEU A 69 -8.43 -3.52 2.56
C LEU A 69 -8.07 -2.05 2.28
N TYR A 70 -6.77 -1.80 2.19
CA TYR A 70 -6.24 -0.52 1.72
C TYR A 70 -6.11 -0.58 0.20
N ILE A 71 -6.65 0.40 -0.51
CA ILE A 71 -6.58 0.47 -1.97
C ILE A 71 -5.93 1.77 -2.40
N GLY A 72 -5.20 1.75 -3.51
CA GLY A 72 -4.59 2.93 -4.10
C GLY A 72 -4.48 2.77 -5.61
N ALA A 73 -4.74 3.86 -6.32
CA ALA A 73 -4.69 3.88 -7.78
C ALA A 73 -3.98 5.14 -8.27
N CYS A 74 -3.19 5.00 -9.33
CA CYS A 74 -2.60 6.13 -10.03
C CYS A 74 -2.64 5.88 -11.55
N GLY A 75 -2.26 6.90 -12.31
CA GLY A 75 -2.20 6.83 -13.78
C GLY A 75 -1.21 5.81 -14.37
N GLU A 76 -0.49 5.06 -13.53
CA GLU A 76 0.45 4.01 -13.96
C GLU A 76 0.04 2.61 -13.47
N GLY A 77 -0.69 2.52 -12.36
CA GLY A 77 -0.90 1.25 -11.68
C GLY A 77 -1.99 1.29 -10.61
N LEU A 78 -2.47 0.11 -10.28
CA LEU A 78 -3.38 -0.16 -9.18
C LEU A 78 -2.63 -1.00 -8.14
N GLY A 79 -3.04 -0.88 -6.89
CA GLY A 79 -2.67 -1.87 -5.91
C GLY A 79 -3.45 -1.76 -4.62
N ALA A 80 -3.35 -2.82 -3.85
CA ALA A 80 -4.08 -2.97 -2.62
C ALA A 80 -3.28 -3.80 -1.63
N VAL A 81 -3.53 -3.58 -0.35
CA VAL A 81 -2.92 -4.34 0.73
C VAL A 81 -4.01 -4.75 1.71
N LEU A 82 -4.01 -6.05 1.99
CA LEU A 82 -4.90 -6.65 2.94
C LEU A 82 -4.22 -6.64 4.31
N HIS A 83 -4.85 -6.01 5.29
CA HIS A 83 -4.38 -5.91 6.66
C HIS A 83 -5.35 -6.60 7.61
N GLN A 84 -4.85 -6.93 8.80
CA GLN A 84 -5.68 -7.38 9.89
C GLN A 84 -5.11 -6.88 11.22
N THR A 85 -6.00 -6.59 12.16
CA THR A 85 -5.62 -6.29 13.55
C THR A 85 -5.73 -7.57 14.37
N GLN A 86 -4.60 -8.05 14.91
CA GLN A 86 -4.52 -9.26 15.73
C GLN A 86 -3.93 -8.93 17.11
N ILE A 87 -4.21 -9.76 18.11
CA ILE A 87 -3.56 -9.64 19.43
C ILE A 87 -2.26 -10.46 19.41
N ILE A 88 -1.12 -9.78 19.50
CA ILE A 88 0.21 -10.39 19.55
C ILE A 88 0.88 -9.91 20.84
N ASN A 89 1.30 -10.83 21.71
CA ASN A 89 1.87 -10.51 23.02
C ASN A 89 0.99 -9.54 23.84
N ASP A 90 -0.30 -9.84 23.92
CA ASP A 90 -1.34 -9.06 24.63
C ASP A 90 -1.54 -7.62 24.12
N LYS A 91 -1.05 -7.31 22.92
CA LYS A 91 -1.20 -6.00 22.29
C LYS A 91 -1.88 -6.10 20.93
N PRO A 92 -2.78 -5.17 20.59
CA PRO A 92 -3.32 -5.08 19.24
C PRO A 92 -2.22 -4.63 18.28
N VAL A 93 -1.94 -5.45 17.28
CA VAL A 93 -1.00 -5.19 16.21
C VAL A 93 -1.77 -5.25 14.90
N GLU A 94 -1.77 -4.15 14.17
CA GLU A 94 -2.21 -4.14 12.77
C GLU A 94 -1.03 -4.43 11.87
N GLY A 95 -1.18 -5.40 10.98
CA GLY A 95 -0.13 -5.75 10.04
C GLY A 95 -0.67 -6.24 8.70
N PRO A 96 0.18 -6.19 7.67
CA PRO A 96 -0.17 -6.65 6.34
C PRO A 96 -0.20 -8.17 6.28
N ILE A 97 -1.14 -8.71 5.51
CA ILE A 97 -1.29 -10.14 5.20
C ILE A 97 -0.85 -10.40 3.76
N CYS A 98 -1.27 -9.53 2.83
CA CYS A 98 -0.98 -9.70 1.42
C CYS A 98 -0.89 -8.34 0.71
N PHE A 99 0.09 -8.21 -0.18
CA PHE A 99 0.24 -7.07 -1.09
C PHE A 99 -0.09 -7.53 -2.50
N ILE A 100 -0.95 -6.80 -3.20
CA ILE A 100 -1.24 -7.01 -4.61
C ILE A 100 -1.06 -5.72 -5.39
N SER A 101 -0.50 -5.81 -6.59
CA SER A 101 -0.40 -4.67 -7.50
C SER A 101 -0.47 -5.13 -8.95
N ARG A 102 -0.90 -4.24 -9.85
CA ARG A 102 -0.82 -4.44 -11.29
C ARG A 102 -0.69 -3.11 -12.02
N GLN A 103 -0.14 -3.16 -13.22
CA GLN A 103 -0.19 -2.01 -14.13
C GLN A 103 -1.62 -1.80 -14.66
N ILE A 104 -1.96 -0.54 -14.92
CA ILE A 104 -3.21 -0.22 -15.61
C ILE A 104 -3.12 -0.62 -17.09
N LYS A 105 -4.25 -1.04 -17.65
CA LYS A 105 -4.35 -1.34 -19.08
C LYS A 105 -4.50 -0.03 -19.87
N PRO A 106 -4.08 0.01 -21.16
CA PRO A 106 -4.22 1.22 -21.98
C PRO A 106 -5.66 1.78 -22.07
N LYS A 107 -6.67 0.91 -21.92
CA LYS A 107 -8.09 1.31 -21.89
C LYS A 107 -8.50 1.97 -20.57
N GLU A 108 -7.88 1.55 -19.47
CA GLU A 108 -8.13 2.05 -18.10
C GLU A 108 -7.41 3.39 -17.85
N ALA A 109 -6.37 3.70 -18.63
CA ALA A 109 -5.61 4.96 -18.52
C ALA A 109 -6.43 6.23 -18.81
N ARG A 110 -7.65 6.09 -19.35
CA ARG A 110 -8.55 7.21 -19.63
C ARG A 110 -9.48 7.54 -18.46
N TYR A 111 -9.50 6.70 -17.43
CA TYR A 111 -10.36 6.87 -16.27
C TYR A 111 -9.92 8.05 -15.41
N GLY A 112 -10.91 8.77 -14.86
CA GLY A 112 -10.66 9.77 -13.82
C GLY A 112 -10.20 9.13 -12.52
N ALA A 113 -9.69 9.93 -11.59
CA ALA A 113 -9.16 9.44 -10.30
C ALA A 113 -10.18 8.56 -9.55
N SER A 114 -11.44 9.00 -9.43
CA SER A 114 -12.49 8.24 -8.74
C SER A 114 -12.86 6.92 -9.46
N GLU A 115 -12.82 6.91 -10.79
CA GLU A 115 -13.06 5.70 -11.58
C GLU A 115 -11.89 4.71 -11.42
N MET A 116 -10.66 5.20 -11.33
CA MET A 116 -9.47 4.38 -11.07
C MET A 116 -9.50 3.74 -9.67
N GLU A 117 -9.93 4.47 -8.65
CA GLU A 117 -10.11 3.92 -7.31
C GLU A 117 -11.19 2.85 -7.27
N CYS A 118 -12.33 3.09 -7.92
CA CYS A 118 -13.39 2.09 -8.05
C CYS A 118 -12.90 0.85 -8.79
N LEU A 119 -12.17 1.03 -9.89
CA LEU A 119 -11.51 -0.06 -10.62
C LEU A 119 -10.54 -0.83 -9.73
N CYS A 120 -9.76 -0.14 -8.90
CA CYS A 120 -8.85 -0.76 -7.96
C CYS A 120 -9.59 -1.60 -6.92
N LEU A 121 -10.69 -1.08 -6.37
CA LEU A 121 -11.52 -1.79 -5.42
C LEU A 121 -12.08 -3.08 -6.03
N VAL A 122 -12.75 -2.98 -7.18
CA VAL A 122 -13.35 -4.15 -7.86
C VAL A 122 -12.28 -5.20 -8.16
N TRP A 123 -11.15 -4.76 -8.74
CA TRP A 123 -10.04 -5.66 -9.04
C TRP A 123 -9.45 -6.32 -7.79
N ALA A 124 -9.29 -5.57 -6.69
CA ALA A 124 -8.76 -6.10 -5.44
C ALA A 124 -9.70 -7.13 -4.80
N LEU A 125 -11.02 -6.87 -4.82
CA LEU A 125 -12.03 -7.81 -4.35
C LEU A 125 -12.03 -9.10 -5.18
N GLU A 126 -12.01 -9.00 -6.50
CA GLU A 126 -11.92 -10.16 -7.40
C GLU A 126 -10.65 -10.98 -7.14
N LYS A 127 -9.52 -10.28 -6.94
CA LYS A 127 -8.25 -10.95 -6.70
C LYS A 127 -8.16 -11.59 -5.35
N LEU A 128 -8.72 -10.98 -4.31
CA LEU A 128 -8.64 -11.46 -2.92
C LEU A 128 -9.89 -12.22 -2.48
N HIS A 129 -10.75 -12.68 -3.41
CA HIS A 129 -11.99 -13.39 -3.07
C HIS A 129 -11.77 -14.54 -2.08
N TYR A 130 -10.69 -15.32 -2.26
CA TYR A 130 -10.32 -16.42 -1.38
C TYR A 130 -10.00 -15.99 0.07
N TYR A 131 -9.72 -14.71 0.31
CA TYR A 131 -9.59 -14.13 1.66
C TYR A 131 -10.87 -13.49 2.19
N LEU A 132 -11.78 -13.10 1.30
CA LEU A 132 -12.87 -12.16 1.59
C LEU A 132 -14.25 -12.79 1.54
N ASP A 133 -14.36 -14.02 1.06
CA ASP A 133 -15.63 -14.77 1.02
C ASP A 133 -16.24 -14.89 2.43
N GLU A 134 -17.49 -14.45 2.56
CA GLU A 134 -18.31 -14.47 3.79
C GLU A 134 -17.78 -13.64 4.97
N ILE A 135 -16.83 -12.72 4.76
CA ILE A 135 -16.20 -11.96 5.84
C ILE A 135 -16.55 -10.47 5.76
N VAL A 136 -16.69 -9.82 6.92
CA VAL A 136 -16.85 -8.37 7.02
C VAL A 136 -15.54 -7.68 6.65
N LEU A 137 -15.58 -6.93 5.55
CA LEU A 137 -14.46 -6.17 5.03
C LEU A 137 -14.62 -4.67 5.32
N ASN A 138 -13.59 -4.07 5.89
CA ASN A 138 -13.48 -2.61 5.97
C ASN A 138 -12.58 -2.10 4.84
N VAL A 139 -13.15 -1.37 3.88
CA VAL A 139 -12.38 -0.73 2.81
C VAL A 139 -11.88 0.61 3.30
N ILE A 140 -10.56 0.81 3.27
CA ILE A 140 -9.91 2.06 3.67
C ILE A 140 -9.32 2.70 2.42
N LYS A 141 -9.66 3.97 2.24
CA LYS A 141 -9.23 4.81 1.13
C LYS A 141 -8.78 6.16 1.68
N ASP A 142 -7.76 6.72 1.05
CA ASP A 142 -7.17 8.04 1.23
C ASP A 142 -8.15 9.19 0.93
#